data_AF-A0A820QLI1-F1
#
_entry.id   AF-A0A820QLI1-F1
#
_cell.length_a   1.000
_cell.length_b   1.000
_cell.length_c   1.000
_cell.angle_alpha   90.00
_cell.angle_beta   90.00
_cell.angle_gamma   90.00
#
_symmetry.space_group_name_H-M   'P 1'
#
loop_
_entity.id
_entity.type
_entity.pdbx_description
1 polymer ?
#
loop_
_entity_poly.entity_id
_entity_poly.type
_entity_poly.pdbx_seq_one_letter_code
_entity_poly.pdbx_strand_id
1 'polypeptide(L)' 'FSAHWCPPCRAFTPKLAELYKEAQTTSSSFRVVFVSCDRDEESFNAYRAEMPWSAVPFNADTVLKGYF' A
#
# COMPACT_ATOMS: atom_id res chain seq x y z
N PHE A 1 6.13 1.50 -0.67
CA PHE A 1 6.39 0.49 -1.71
C PHE A 1 6.18 -0.89 -1.12
N SER A 2 5.41 -1.76 -1.77
CA SER A 2 5.16 -3.14 -1.35
C SER A 2 4.61 -3.96 -2.53
N ALA A 3 4.60 -5.28 -2.44
CA ALA A 3 3.98 -6.14 -3.46
C ALA A 3 3.40 -7.42 -2.86
N HIS A 4 2.34 -7.94 -3.48
CA HIS A 4 1.70 -9.19 -3.09
C HIS A 4 2.68 -10.36 -3.17
N TRP A 5 3.46 -10.45 -4.25
CA TRP A 5 4.39 -11.57 -4.47
C TRP A 5 5.53 -11.62 -3.44
N CYS A 6 5.80 -10.52 -2.73
CA CYS A 6 6.89 -10.37 -1.75
C CYS A 6 6.50 -10.98 -0.38
N PRO A 7 7.14 -12.08 0.08
CA PRO A 7 6.82 -12.70 1.37
C PRO A 7 6.98 -11.80 2.60
N PRO A 8 8.08 -11.04 2.79
CA PRO A 8 8.20 -10.17 3.97
C PRO A 8 7.16 -9.04 3.94
N CYS A 9 6.76 -8.60 2.75
CA CYS A 9 5.73 -7.59 2.56
C CYS A 9 4.37 -8.08 3.05
N ARG A 10 3.96 -9.31 2.69
CA ARG A 10 2.71 -9.91 3.18
C ARG A 10 2.69 -10.07 4.69
N ALA A 11 3.84 -10.37 5.31
CA ALA A 11 3.93 -10.47 6.77
C ALA A 11 3.88 -9.10 7.48
N PHE A 12 4.36 -8.04 6.83
CA PHE A 12 4.45 -6.70 7.41
C PHE A 12 3.15 -5.89 7.29
N THR A 13 2.47 -5.96 6.13
CA THR A 13 1.29 -5.15 5.84
C THR A 13 0.16 -5.27 6.88
N PRO A 14 -0.18 -6.46 7.40
CA PRO A 14 -1.21 -6.57 8.45
C PRO A 14 -0.85 -5.78 9.71
N LYS A 15 0.41 -5.83 10.14
CA LYS A 15 0.90 -5.09 11.32
C LYS A 15 0.84 -3.58 11.11
N LEU A 16 1.19 -3.13 9.90
CA LEU A 16 1.07 -1.72 9.54
C LEU A 16 -0.40 -1.28 9.49
N ALA A 17 -1.30 -2.13 9.00
CA ALA A 17 -2.74 -1.85 8.93
C ALA A 17 -3.35 -1.69 10.33
N GLU A 18 -2.97 -2.53 11.29
CA GLU A 18 -3.36 -2.40 12.70
C GLU A 18 -2.90 -1.08 13.29
N LEU A 19 -1.59 -0.79 13.20
CA LEU A 19 -1.00 0.45 13.72
C LEU A 19 -1.61 1.70 13.06
N TYR A 20 -1.91 1.65 11.75
CA TYR A 20 -2.55 2.76 11.05
C TYR A 20 -3.97 3.01 11.58
N LYS A 21 -4.76 1.96 11.81
CA LYS A 21 -6.11 2.09 12.37
C LYS A 21 -6.05 2.71 13.77
N GLU A 22 -5.16 2.23 14.63
CA GLU A 22 -4.96 2.78 15.99
C GLU A 22 -4.54 4.25 15.94
N ALA A 23 -3.53 4.59 15.13
CA ALA A 23 -3.08 5.96 14.97
C ALA A 23 -4.22 6.87 14.52
N GLN A 24 -5.06 6.41 13.58
CA GLN A 24 -6.16 7.18 13.03
C GLN A 24 -7.24 7.54 14.06
N THR A 25 -7.37 6.77 15.16
CA THR A 25 -8.29 7.08 16.28
C THR A 25 -7.75 8.15 17.22
N THR A 26 -6.42 8.27 17.35
CA THR A 26 -5.78 9.14 18.34
C THR A 26 -5.32 10.46 17.72
N SER A 27 -4.83 10.43 16.47
CA SER A 27 -4.44 11.64 15.73
C SER A 27 -4.38 11.38 14.21
N SER A 28 -4.78 12.35 13.40
CA SER A 28 -4.66 12.26 11.92
C SER A 28 -3.29 12.71 11.39
N SER A 29 -2.23 12.52 12.17
CA SER A 29 -0.93 13.18 11.95
C SER A 29 -0.17 12.66 10.73
N PHE A 30 -0.49 11.47 10.23
CA PHE A 30 0.15 10.91 9.05
C PHE A 30 -0.82 10.17 8.14
N ARG A 31 -0.39 9.99 6.89
CA ARG A 31 -1.10 9.25 5.85
C ARG A 31 -0.14 8.25 5.23
N VAL A 32 -0.66 7.08 4.91
CA VAL A 32 0.06 6.06 4.12
C VAL A 32 -0.53 6.09 2.72
N VAL A 33 0.33 5.95 1.71
CA VAL A 33 -0.10 5.73 0.33
C VAL A 33 0.60 4.49 -0.18
N PHE A 34 -0.18 3.50 -0.63
CA PHE A 34 0.36 2.29 -1.21
C PHE A 34 0.86 2.57 -2.64
N VAL A 35 2.14 2.29 -2.85
CA VAL A 35 2.77 2.25 -4.17
C VAL A 35 3.11 0.78 -4.42
N SER A 36 2.44 0.19 -5.40
CA SER A 36 2.56 -1.23 -5.71
C SER A 36 3.78 -1.49 -6.58
N CYS A 37 4.42 -2.64 -6.34
CA CYS A 37 5.41 -3.26 -7.22
C CYS A 37 4.90 -4.61 -7.74
N ASP A 38 3.57 -4.82 -7.72
CA ASP A 38 2.92 -5.97 -8.35
C ASP A 38 3.06 -5.92 -9.86
N ARG A 39 2.96 -7.08 -10.50
CA ARG A 39 3.21 -7.23 -11.94
C ARG A 39 1.94 -7.25 -12.77
N ASP A 40 0.80 -7.34 -12.10
CA ASP A 40 -0.52 -7.43 -12.69
C ASP A 40 -1.56 -6.77 -11.77
N GLU A 41 -2.64 -6.30 -12.39
CA GLU A 41 -3.69 -5.55 -11.72
C GLU A 41 -4.52 -6.41 -10.76
N GLU A 42 -4.62 -7.71 -11.02
CA GLU A 42 -5.32 -8.65 -10.15
C GLU A 42 -4.61 -8.78 -8.79
N SER A 43 -3.30 -9.02 -8.80
CA SER A 43 -2.46 -9.10 -7.60
C SER A 43 -2.47 -7.77 -6.83
N PHE A 44 -2.40 -6.65 -7.55
CA PHE A 44 -2.54 -5.31 -6.97
C PHE A 44 -3.88 -5.17 -6.22
N ASN A 45 -5.00 -5.48 -6.88
CA ASN A 45 -6.34 -5.32 -6.31
C ASN A 45 -6.55 -6.24 -5.10
N ALA A 46 -6.10 -7.49 -5.18
CA ALA A 46 -6.17 -8.43 -4.08
C ALA A 46 -5.40 -7.92 -2.85
N TYR A 47 -4.16 -7.45 -3.05
CA TYR A 47 -3.34 -6.97 -1.94
C TYR A 47 -3.82 -5.63 -1.38
N ARG A 48 -4.27 -4.73 -2.26
CA ARG A 48 -4.84 -3.43 -1.89
C ARG A 48 -6.07 -3.58 -1.01
N ALA A 49 -6.88 -4.62 -1.20
CA ALA A 49 -8.08 -4.87 -0.40
C ALA A 49 -7.77 -5.10 1.09
N GLU A 50 -6.56 -5.54 1.42
CA GLU A 50 -6.11 -5.76 2.80
C GLU A 50 -5.69 -4.45 3.50
N MET A 51 -5.58 -3.34 2.77
CA MET A 51 -5.00 -2.09 3.26
C MET A 51 -6.07 -1.02 3.54
N PRO A 52 -6.05 -0.36 4.71
CA PRO A 52 -7.02 0.69 5.06
C PRO A 52 -6.71 2.07 4.45
N TRP A 53 -5.60 2.23 3.74
CA TRP A 53 -5.13 3.50 3.17
C TRP A 53 -5.25 3.57 1.64
N SER A 54 -5.10 4.76 1.08
CA SER A 54 -5.17 5.00 -0.38
C SER A 54 -4.00 4.35 -1.13
N ALA A 55 -4.19 4.11 -2.42
CA ALA A 55 -3.14 3.61 -3.29
C ALA A 55 -3.00 4.46 -4.54
N VAL A 56 -1.79 4.49 -5.08
CA VAL A 56 -1.55 4.99 -6.44
C VAL A 56 -2.18 4.00 -7.42
N PRO A 57 -2.84 4.47 -8.50
CA PRO A 57 -3.35 3.59 -9.54
C PRO A 57 -2.24 2.69 -10.11
N PHE A 58 -2.55 1.43 -10.39
CA PHE A 58 -1.59 0.41 -10.81
C PHE A 58 -0.71 0.84 -12.01
N ASN A 59 -1.33 1.43 -13.04
CA ASN A 59 -0.64 1.87 -14.27
C ASN A 59 -0.17 3.34 -14.23
N ALA A 60 0.09 3.91 -13.05
CA ALA A 60 0.58 5.28 -12.92
C ALA A 60 2.11 5.43 -13.19
N ASP A 61 2.68 4.55 -14.02
CA ASP A 61 4.11 4.49 -14.34
C ASP A 61 4.66 5.84 -14.82
N THR A 62 3.86 6.59 -15.58
CA THR A 62 4.18 7.93 -16.08
C THR A 62 4.23 8.98 -14.98
N VAL A 63 3.49 8.78 -13.89
CA VAL A 63 3.45 9.70 -12.75
C VAL A 63 4.64 9.44 -11.83
N LEU A 64 4.99 8.18 -11.55
CA LEU A 64 6.02 7.87 -10.55
C LEU A 64 7.46 8.07 -11.03
N LYS A 65 7.76 7.88 -12.33
CA LYS A 65 9.10 8.08 -12.90
C LYS A 65 9.64 9.52 -12.84
N GLY A 66 8.77 10.50 -12.56
CA GLY A 66 9.16 11.90 -12.41
C GLY A 66 9.48 12.33 -10.97
N TYR A 67 9.12 11.54 -9.97
CA TYR A 67 9.21 11.93 -8.55
C TYR A 67 10.22 11.10 -7.74
N PHE A 68 10.65 9.94 -8.25
CA PHE A 68 11.59 9.01 -7.61
C PHE A 68 12.66 8.59 -8.61
#